data_AF-A0ABD2P6A5-F1
#
_entry.id   AF-A0ABD2P6A5-F1
#
_cell.length_a   1.000
_cell.length_b   1.000
_cell.length_c   1.000
_cell.angle_alpha   90.00
_cell.angle_beta   90.00
_cell.angle_gamma   90.00
#
_symmetry.space_group_name_H-M   'P 1'
#
loop_
_entity.id
_entity.type
_entity.pdbx_description
1 polymer ?
#
loop_
_entity_poly.entity_id
_entity_poly.type
_entity_poly.pdbx_seq_one_letter_code
_entity_poly.pdbx_strand_id
1 'polypeptide(L)'
;MYRFIPLKTFAPSRYPKWFNSQLLHMVRRKNRAHRQYKRTGSREDYLRFRELRASCHELGSCLYLRSSTQNFWRYINHKQYSHELPNTLEYRGVSSDGGEIVNCFADIFSKLYSKEYVVPPYFEYDDVVDLSSEQFTQSEIFELISGLG
;
A
#
# COMPACT_ATOMS: atom_id res chain seq x y z
N MET A 1 49.21 0.14 -18.28
CA MET A 1 49.09 1.25 -17.32
C MET A 1 47.83 2.06 -17.66
N TYR A 2 46.69 1.78 -17.00
CA TYR A 2 45.49 2.64 -16.96
C TYR A 2 44.78 2.37 -15.63
N ARG A 3 45.09 3.14 -14.58
CA ARG A 3 44.61 2.90 -13.20
C ARG A 3 43.77 4.03 -12.63
N PHE A 4 43.06 4.81 -13.47
CA PHE A 4 42.17 5.88 -12.99
C PHE A 4 41.02 6.15 -13.98
N ILE A 5 40.13 5.17 -14.17
CA ILE A 5 38.82 5.44 -14.79
C ILE A 5 37.78 5.36 -13.67
N PRO A 6 37.15 6.47 -13.26
CA PRO A 6 36.03 6.43 -12.34
C PRO A 6 34.87 5.68 -13.00
N LEU A 7 34.64 4.44 -12.57
CA LEU A 7 33.45 3.70 -12.95
C LEU A 7 32.26 4.34 -12.23
N LYS A 8 31.55 5.25 -12.91
CA LYS A 8 30.26 5.74 -12.42
C LYS A 8 29.30 4.54 -12.37
N THR A 9 29.10 4.00 -11.17
CA THR A 9 28.06 3.00 -10.94
C THR A 9 26.71 3.71 -10.98
N PHE A 10 25.96 3.55 -12.08
CA PHE A 10 24.58 4.00 -12.15
C PHE A 10 23.72 3.07 -11.30
N ALA A 11 23.48 3.45 -10.05
CA ALA A 11 22.52 2.75 -9.22
C ALA A 11 21.10 3.04 -9.72
N PRO A 12 20.26 2.03 -9.98
CA PRO A 12 18.88 2.26 -10.37
C PRO A 12 18.13 2.97 -9.22
N SER A 13 17.27 3.92 -9.58
CA SER A 13 16.42 4.59 -8.60
C SER A 13 15.54 3.56 -7.89
N ARG A 14 15.56 3.57 -6.55
CA ARG A 14 14.65 2.74 -5.72
C ARG A 14 13.20 3.24 -5.77
N TYR A 15 12.98 4.41 -6.37
CA TYR A 15 11.67 5.05 -6.47
C TYR A 15 10.99 4.70 -7.79
N PRO A 16 9.64 4.72 -7.83
CA PRO A 16 8.91 4.46 -9.06
C PRO A 16 9.29 5.43 -10.18
N LYS A 17 9.16 5.00 -11.44
CA LYS A 17 9.56 5.80 -12.61
C LYS A 17 8.79 7.11 -12.77
N TRP A 18 7.56 7.20 -12.24
CA TRP A 18 6.74 8.41 -12.26
C TRP A 18 7.05 9.39 -11.12
N PHE A 19 7.99 9.05 -10.22
CA PHE A 19 8.48 9.99 -9.22
C PHE A 19 9.50 10.93 -9.87
N ASN A 20 9.15 12.21 -9.97
CA ASN A 20 10.10 13.24 -10.33
C ASN A 20 10.98 13.64 -9.12
N SER A 21 12.06 14.40 -9.40
CA SER A 21 12.99 14.88 -8.37
C SER A 21 12.31 15.72 -7.29
N GLN A 22 11.30 16.50 -7.67
CA GLN A 22 10.52 17.34 -6.77
C GLN A 22 9.69 16.51 -5.77
N LEU A 23 8.96 15.51 -6.24
CA LEU A 23 8.20 14.59 -5.40
C LEU A 23 9.13 13.82 -4.47
N LEU A 24 10.29 13.39 -4.97
CA LEU A 24 11.32 12.74 -4.15
C LEU A 24 11.77 13.62 -2.99
N HIS A 25 12.05 14.89 -3.29
CA HIS A 25 12.48 15.87 -2.31
C HIS A 25 11.39 16.09 -1.25
N MET A 26 10.13 16.23 -1.67
CA MET A 26 8.99 16.38 -0.77
C MET A 26 8.80 15.15 0.13
N VAL A 27 8.87 13.94 -0.42
CA VAL A 27 8.77 12.69 0.35
C VAL A 27 9.88 12.59 1.40
N ARG A 28 11.12 12.97 1.05
CA ARG A 28 12.24 13.00 2.00
C ARG A 28 12.01 14.02 3.12
N ARG A 29 11.53 15.22 2.79
CA ARG A 29 11.19 16.27 3.77
C ARG A 29 10.08 15.82 4.69
N LYS A 30 8.99 15.26 4.16
CA LYS A 30 7.88 14.68 4.92
C LYS A 30 8.37 13.61 5.89
N ASN A 31 9.22 12.68 5.43
CA ASN A 31 9.77 11.61 6.29
C ASN A 31 10.70 12.15 7.37
N ARG A 32 11.44 13.24 7.10
CA ARG A 32 12.26 13.93 8.11
C ARG A 32 11.38 14.60 9.17
N ALA A 33 10.35 15.34 8.76
CA ALA A 33 9.41 15.98 9.67
C ALA A 33 8.65 14.96 10.54
N HIS A 34 8.24 13.83 9.96
CA HIS A 34 7.60 12.76 10.73
C HIS A 34 8.54 12.15 11.78
N ARG A 35 9.82 11.90 11.41
CA ARG A 35 10.83 11.44 12.37
C ARG A 35 11.07 12.47 13.47
N GLN A 36 11.08 13.75 13.14
CA GLN A 36 11.21 14.82 14.12
C GLN A 36 10.03 14.83 15.09
N TYR A 37 8.79 14.83 14.57
CA TYR A 37 7.58 14.73 15.39
C TYR A 37 7.60 13.51 16.31
N LYS A 38 7.99 12.33 15.80
CA LYS A 38 8.11 11.13 16.64
C LYS A 38 9.17 11.25 17.76
N ARG A 39 10.16 12.13 17.60
CA ARG A 39 11.20 12.37 18.61
C ARG A 39 10.80 13.44 19.63
N THR A 40 10.11 14.50 19.19
CA THR A 40 9.79 15.65 20.03
C THR A 40 8.40 15.62 20.63
N GLY A 41 7.43 14.98 19.95
CA GLY A 41 6.01 15.05 20.29
C GLY A 41 5.39 16.45 20.11
N SER A 42 6.10 17.42 19.55
CA SER A 42 5.64 18.81 19.46
C SER A 42 4.52 18.98 18.43
N ARG A 43 3.54 19.83 18.76
CA ARG A 43 2.44 20.23 17.87
C ARG A 43 2.97 20.91 16.60
N GLU A 44 4.03 21.69 16.71
CA GLU A 44 4.62 22.41 15.57
C GLU A 44 5.24 21.43 14.56
N ASP A 45 5.96 20.41 15.06
CA ASP A 45 6.51 19.36 14.23
C ASP A 45 5.41 18.53 13.56
N TYR A 46 4.29 18.30 14.26
CA TYR A 46 3.11 17.66 13.69
C TYR A 46 2.47 18.50 12.57
N LEU A 47 2.26 19.79 12.78
CA LEU A 47 1.71 20.69 11.76
C LEU A 47 2.57 20.69 10.51
N ARG A 48 3.89 20.79 10.69
CA ARG A 48 4.85 20.72 9.58
C ARG A 48 4.81 19.38 8.84
N PHE A 49 4.67 18.27 9.56
CA PHE A 49 4.48 16.96 8.94
C PHE A 49 3.15 16.88 8.18
N ARG A 50 2.05 17.39 8.75
CA ARG A 50 0.72 17.42 8.15
C ARG A 50 0.72 18.20 6.84
N GLU A 51 1.29 19.40 6.82
CA GLU A 51 1.44 20.22 5.62
C GLU A 51 2.23 19.49 4.54
N LEU A 52 3.40 18.94 4.87
CA LEU A 52 4.23 18.19 3.93
C LEU A 52 3.54 16.93 3.41
N ARG A 53 2.70 16.28 4.23
CA ARG A 53 1.89 15.14 3.81
C ARG A 53 0.83 15.55 2.80
N ALA A 54 0.13 16.67 3.04
CA ALA A 54 -0.88 17.20 2.12
C ALA A 54 -0.24 17.58 0.77
N SER A 55 0.85 18.35 0.77
CA SER A 55 1.54 18.73 -0.46
C SER A 55 2.12 17.53 -1.23
N CYS A 56 2.58 16.48 -0.53
CA CYS A 56 3.00 15.24 -1.18
C CYS A 56 1.83 14.52 -1.86
N HIS A 57 0.66 14.52 -1.24
CA HIS A 57 -0.53 13.87 -1.78
C HIS A 57 -1.01 14.58 -3.06
N GLU A 58 -1.11 15.90 -3.01
CA GLU A 58 -1.51 16.74 -4.14
C GLU A 58 -0.55 16.56 -5.34
N LEU A 59 0.76 16.75 -5.11
CA LEU A 59 1.78 16.58 -6.14
C LEU A 59 1.84 15.15 -6.67
N GLY A 60 1.69 14.16 -5.78
CA GLY A 60 1.68 12.75 -6.13
C GLY A 60 0.49 12.39 -7.01
N SER A 61 -0.72 12.83 -6.64
CA SER A 61 -1.97 12.51 -7.34
C SER A 61 -1.92 12.90 -8.81
N CYS A 62 -1.41 14.09 -9.13
CA CYS A 62 -1.22 14.54 -10.50
C CYS A 62 -0.24 13.66 -11.30
N LEU A 63 0.77 13.07 -10.65
CA LEU A 63 1.75 12.21 -11.31
C LEU A 63 1.25 10.77 -11.47
N TYR A 64 0.48 10.25 -10.51
CA TYR A 64 -0.15 8.93 -10.60
C TYR A 64 -1.15 8.87 -11.75
N LEU A 65 -2.02 9.88 -11.89
CA LEU A 65 -3.03 9.94 -12.96
C LEU A 65 -2.42 10.09 -14.35
N ARG A 66 -1.24 10.73 -14.46
CA ARG A 66 -0.52 10.88 -15.73
C ARG A 66 0.36 9.68 -16.07
N SER A 67 0.64 8.82 -15.10
CA SER A 67 1.38 7.58 -15.34
C SER A 67 0.41 6.49 -15.81
N SER A 68 0.72 5.83 -16.94
CA SER A 68 -0.10 4.71 -17.38
C SER A 68 -0.15 3.62 -16.31
N THR A 69 -1.33 3.04 -16.08
CA THR A 69 -1.55 1.93 -15.15
C THR A 69 -0.58 0.76 -15.38
N GLN A 70 -0.13 0.56 -16.61
CA GLN A 70 0.93 -0.40 -16.95
C GLN A 70 2.27 -0.14 -16.25
N ASN A 71 2.70 1.13 -16.14
CA ASN A 71 3.95 1.46 -15.45
C ASN A 71 3.87 1.16 -13.96
N PHE A 72 2.70 1.39 -13.35
CA PHE A 72 2.41 1.01 -11.98
C PHE A 72 2.55 -0.50 -11.78
N TRP A 73 1.80 -1.29 -12.55
CA TRP A 73 1.84 -2.75 -12.45
C TRP A 73 3.22 -3.30 -12.77
N ARG A 74 3.95 -2.74 -13.73
CA ARG A 74 5.33 -3.12 -14.03
C ARG A 74 6.27 -2.86 -12.84
N TYR A 75 6.13 -1.74 -12.14
CA TYR A 75 6.94 -1.44 -10.95
C TYR A 75 6.60 -2.35 -9.77
N ILE A 76 5.31 -2.60 -9.52
CA ILE A 76 4.84 -3.51 -8.47
C ILE A 76 5.34 -4.94 -8.75
N ASN A 77 5.15 -5.43 -9.98
CA ASN A 77 5.62 -6.74 -10.39
C ASN A 77 7.13 -6.85 -10.25
N HIS A 78 7.91 -5.85 -10.65
CA HIS A 78 9.38 -5.84 -10.46
C HIS A 78 9.80 -5.87 -8.98
N LYS A 79 9.00 -5.31 -8.07
CA LYS A 79 9.27 -5.39 -6.62
C LYS A 79 8.90 -6.75 -6.02
N GLN A 80 7.87 -7.39 -6.56
CA GLN A 80 7.42 -8.72 -6.15
C GLN A 80 8.20 -9.84 -6.84
N TYR A 81 8.98 -9.51 -7.88
CA TYR A 81 9.89 -10.42 -8.59
C TYR A 81 11.14 -10.78 -7.76
N SER A 82 10.98 -11.10 -6.48
CA SER A 82 11.84 -12.07 -5.84
C SER A 82 11.15 -13.41 -6.05
N HIS A 83 11.53 -14.12 -7.12
CA HIS A 83 11.01 -15.46 -7.42
C HIS A 83 11.33 -16.53 -6.38
N GLU A 84 12.08 -16.14 -5.36
CA GLU A 84 12.40 -16.99 -4.24
C GLU A 84 11.32 -16.75 -3.19
N LEU A 85 10.22 -17.52 -3.32
CA LEU A 85 9.56 -17.98 -2.10
C LEU A 85 10.65 -18.56 -1.18
N PRO A 86 10.54 -18.41 0.15
CA PRO A 86 11.49 -19.04 1.04
C PRO A 86 11.59 -20.53 0.67
N ASN A 87 12.76 -20.96 0.18
CA ASN A 87 12.97 -22.35 -0.24
C ASN A 87 12.86 -23.31 0.96
N THR A 88 12.93 -22.76 2.17
CA THR A 88 12.77 -23.47 3.42
C THR A 88 11.77 -22.73 4.33
N LEU A 89 10.95 -23.50 5.02
CA LEU A 89 10.02 -23.05 6.06
C LEU A 89 10.36 -23.79 7.34
N GLU A 90 10.62 -23.06 8.42
CA GLU A 90 10.75 -23.67 9.74
C GLU A 90 9.41 -23.62 10.50
N TYR A 91 8.86 -24.79 10.82
CA TYR A 91 7.63 -24.91 11.60
C TYR A 91 7.79 -26.01 12.66
N ARG A 92 7.53 -25.68 13.93
CA ARG A 92 7.71 -26.60 15.09
C ARG A 92 9.12 -27.22 15.19
N GLY A 93 10.16 -26.48 14.79
CA GLY A 93 11.54 -26.96 14.81
C GLY A 93 11.89 -27.93 13.67
N VAL A 94 10.99 -28.11 12.71
CA VAL A 94 11.25 -28.84 11.47
C VAL A 94 11.47 -27.82 10.36
N SER A 95 12.62 -27.87 9.71
CA SER A 95 12.91 -27.11 8.49
C SER A 95 12.47 -27.95 7.29
N SER A 96 11.43 -27.48 6.60
CA SER A 96 10.82 -28.15 5.44
C SER A 96 11.12 -27.40 4.15
N ASP A 97 11.34 -28.12 3.06
CA ASP A 97 11.59 -27.55 1.73
C ASP A 97 10.55 -28.03 0.70
N GLY A 98 10.50 -27.33 -0.45
CA GLY A 98 9.70 -27.73 -1.61
C GLY A 98 8.24 -28.09 -1.28
N GLY A 99 7.87 -29.34 -1.54
CA GLY A 99 6.50 -29.84 -1.33
C GLY A 99 6.10 -29.99 0.14
N GLU A 100 7.05 -30.12 1.07
CA GLU A 100 6.77 -30.27 2.50
C GLU A 100 6.22 -28.99 3.12
N ILE A 101 6.60 -27.84 2.56
CA ILE A 101 6.07 -26.52 2.93
C ILE A 101 4.53 -26.51 2.84
N VAL A 102 3.96 -27.19 1.83
CA VAL A 102 2.51 -27.30 1.64
C VAL A 102 1.84 -28.02 2.82
N ASN A 103 2.47 -29.09 3.32
CA ASN A 103 1.98 -29.84 4.46
C ASN A 103 2.07 -29.03 5.76
N CYS A 104 3.14 -28.25 5.94
CA CYS A 104 3.24 -27.32 7.08
C CYS A 104 2.12 -26.28 7.06
N PHE A 105 1.81 -25.70 5.89
CA PHE A 105 0.68 -24.78 5.76
C PHE A 105 -0.66 -25.46 6.04
N ALA A 106 -0.86 -26.69 5.58
CA ALA A 106 -2.07 -27.46 5.88
C ALA A 106 -2.26 -27.67 7.39
N ASP A 107 -1.21 -28.02 8.14
CA ASP A 107 -1.27 -28.16 9.61
C ASP A 107 -1.52 -26.81 10.32
N ILE A 108 -0.89 -25.73 9.84
CA ILE A 108 -1.14 -24.37 10.36
C ILE A 108 -2.61 -23.99 10.17
N PHE A 109 -3.16 -24.17 8.96
CA PHE A 109 -4.53 -23.80 8.65
C PHE A 109 -5.53 -24.69 9.38
N SER A 110 -5.30 -26.00 9.42
CA SER A 110 -6.10 -26.92 10.22
C SER A 110 -6.14 -26.43 11.66
N LYS A 111 -5.01 -26.12 12.29
CA LYS A 111 -4.99 -25.62 13.68
C LYS A 111 -5.73 -24.29 13.87
N LEU A 112 -5.59 -23.34 12.93
CA LEU A 112 -6.22 -22.02 13.05
C LEU A 112 -7.73 -22.08 12.83
N TYR A 113 -8.19 -22.92 11.91
CA TYR A 113 -9.59 -23.00 11.49
C TYR A 113 -10.36 -24.17 12.10
N SER A 114 -9.71 -25.07 12.85
CA SER A 114 -10.38 -26.13 13.63
C SER A 114 -10.96 -25.64 14.95
N LYS A 115 -10.89 -24.33 15.25
CA LYS A 115 -11.68 -23.79 16.36
C LYS A 115 -13.16 -23.81 15.97
N GLU A 116 -13.95 -24.35 16.91
CA GLU A 116 -15.38 -24.60 16.83
C GLU A 116 -16.14 -23.51 16.07
N TYR A 117 -17.11 -23.96 15.27
CA TYR A 117 -18.10 -23.15 14.58
C TYR A 117 -18.48 -21.92 15.41
N VAL A 118 -17.85 -20.77 15.10
CA VAL A 118 -18.20 -19.50 15.73
C VAL A 118 -19.53 -19.13 15.09
N VAL A 119 -20.62 -19.27 15.84
CA VAL A 119 -21.91 -18.72 15.44
C VAL A 119 -21.63 -17.27 15.06
N PRO A 120 -21.88 -16.85 13.81
CA PRO A 120 -21.64 -15.47 13.42
C PRO A 120 -22.38 -14.59 14.41
N PRO A 121 -21.76 -13.54 14.98
CA PRO A 121 -22.47 -12.62 15.83
C PRO A 121 -23.69 -12.13 15.07
N TYR A 122 -24.87 -12.33 15.66
CA TYR A 122 -26.11 -11.82 15.11
C TYR A 122 -26.01 -10.30 15.18
N PHE A 123 -25.88 -9.67 14.01
CA PHE A 123 -25.94 -8.22 13.89
C PHE A 123 -27.40 -7.85 13.68
N GLU A 124 -28.04 -7.29 14.71
CA GLU A 124 -29.27 -6.52 14.54
C GLU A 124 -28.90 -5.25 13.79
N TYR A 125 -29.27 -5.18 12.52
CA TYR A 125 -29.20 -3.96 11.75
C TYR A 125 -30.52 -3.22 11.98
N ASP A 126 -30.52 -2.21 12.85
CA ASP A 126 -31.71 -1.38 13.10
C ASP A 126 -32.14 -0.58 11.86
N ASP A 127 -31.20 -0.30 10.94
CA ASP A 127 -31.44 0.50 9.74
C ASP A 127 -31.06 -0.25 8.46
N VAL A 128 -31.80 -1.32 8.14
CA VAL A 128 -31.74 -1.89 6.78
C VAL A 128 -32.62 -1.04 5.86
N VAL A 129 -32.00 -0.15 5.11
CA VAL A 129 -32.67 0.57 4.03
C VAL A 129 -32.70 -0.34 2.80
N ASP A 130 -33.86 -0.92 2.53
CA ASP A 130 -34.10 -1.67 1.29
C ASP A 130 -34.31 -0.70 0.13
N LEU A 131 -33.28 -0.55 -0.69
CA LEU A 131 -33.30 0.30 -1.89
C LEU A 131 -33.84 -0.43 -3.12
N SER A 132 -34.26 -1.69 -2.99
CA SER A 132 -34.73 -2.49 -4.14
C SER A 132 -36.07 -2.02 -4.69
N SER A 133 -36.87 -1.32 -3.88
CA SER A 133 -38.14 -0.72 -4.29
C SER A 133 -38.01 0.70 -4.85
N GLU A 134 -36.84 1.34 -4.73
CA GLU A 134 -36.66 2.72 -5.14
C GLU A 134 -36.21 2.81 -6.60
N GLN A 135 -37.00 3.50 -7.42
CA GLN A 135 -36.66 3.79 -8.81
C GLN A 135 -36.12 5.21 -8.92
N PHE A 136 -34.80 5.34 -8.97
CA PHE A 136 -34.17 6.62 -9.22
C PHE A 136 -34.13 6.92 -10.72
N THR A 137 -34.64 8.07 -11.13
CA THR A 137 -34.51 8.53 -12.51
C THR A 137 -33.15 9.21 -12.72
N GLN A 138 -32.65 9.15 -13.96
CA GLN A 138 -31.36 9.77 -14.30
C GLN A 138 -31.37 11.30 -14.04
N SER A 139 -32.52 11.94 -14.21
CA SER A 139 -32.69 13.39 -13.98
C SER A 139 -32.55 13.76 -12.51
N GLU A 140 -33.17 13.00 -11.60
CA GLU A 140 -33.08 13.24 -10.15
C GLU A 140 -31.65 13.09 -9.64
N ILE A 141 -30.93 12.08 -10.12
CA ILE A 141 -29.52 11.88 -9.78
C ILE A 141 -28.68 13.07 -10.25
N PHE A 142 -28.96 13.57 -11.46
CA PHE A 142 -28.21 14.67 -12.04
C PHE A 142 -28.46 16.00 -11.31
N GLU A 143 -29.70 16.29 -10.90
CA GLU A 143 -30.03 17.47 -10.09
C GLU A 143 -29.37 17.42 -8.71
N LEU A 144 -29.43 16.27 -8.02
CA LEU A 144 -28.81 16.09 -6.71
C LEU A 144 -27.29 16.30 -6.73
N ILE A 145 -26.61 15.75 -7.74
CA ILE A 145 -25.16 15.92 -7.90
C ILE A 145 -24.82 17.37 -8.26
N SER A 146 -25.64 18.03 -9.08
CA SER A 146 -25.42 19.42 -9.50
C SER A 146 -25.63 20.42 -8.35
N GLY A 147 -26.49 20.10 -7.38
CA GLY A 147 -26.71 20.93 -6.18
C GLY A 147 -25.64 20.78 -5.09
N LEU A 148 -24.68 19.86 -5.26
CA LEU A 148 -23.58 19.61 -4.30
C LEU A 148 -22.29 20.39 -4.64
N GLY A 149 -22.23 21.08 -5.78
CA GLY A 149 -21.11 21.92 -6.22
C GLY A 149 -21.33 23.40 -5.93
#